data_AF-A0AAJ5WJ10-F1
#
_entry.id   AF-A0AAJ5WJ10-F1
#
_cell.length_a   1.000
_cell.length_b   1.000
_cell.length_c   1.000
_cell.angle_alpha   90.00
_cell.angle_beta   90.00
_cell.angle_gamma   90.00
#
_symmetry.space_group_name_H-M   'P 1'
#
loop_
_entity.id
_entity.type
_entity.pdbx_description
1 polymer ?
#
loop_
_entity_poly.entity_id
_entity_poly.type
_entity_poly.pdbx_seq_one_letter_code
_entity_poly.pdbx_strand_id
1 'polypeptide(L)'
;MNIILDHYLSGGRGRLKLVDVADRAGISRQALDRYYSDLKPYIAGKRDVADLANGNAQKAQVQTQTAINAVENKYLERIERLMVDHVKALEKAENSHITSLMNADLVLLESNKMRIALEKQTLHNAELLKQIHALELKLSLPGGPTGAQTSGTPQQDKLAFDVDIETLCVSFQRGMSFEDFEVAKSAEIKKVREKLDKYQDTPNVHVVIFADRYISRFRTFVDRYRATEEELSLIVRLPLFSRSEVQSFIRNLPSDFRKSIHTPYLSLDSERKAQRVFIYQKFPLPPMEIKGADTADTPNMLWGFDTVVTYKIKQGD
;
A
#
# COMPACT_ATOMS: atom_id res chain seq x y z
N MET A 1 45.43 -12.03 60.49
CA MET A 1 45.71 -10.76 59.76
C MET A 1 46.05 -11.04 58.30
N ASN A 2 47.11 -11.81 57.99
CA ASN A 2 47.52 -12.15 56.62
C ASN A 2 46.45 -12.85 55.77
N ILE A 3 45.67 -13.77 56.35
CA ILE A 3 44.61 -14.50 55.63
C ILE A 3 43.50 -13.59 55.10
N ILE A 4 43.21 -12.49 55.81
CA ILE A 4 42.21 -11.50 55.39
C ILE A 4 42.78 -10.66 54.25
N LEU A 5 44.04 -10.23 54.38
CA LEU A 5 44.75 -9.48 53.33
C LEU A 5 44.90 -10.30 52.05
N ASP A 6 45.30 -11.58 52.15
CA ASP A 6 45.46 -12.47 51.01
C ASP A 6 44.15 -12.72 50.28
N HIS A 7 43.02 -12.80 50.98
CA HIS A 7 41.70 -12.93 50.34
C HIS A 7 41.29 -11.67 49.56
N TYR A 8 41.61 -10.48 50.08
CA TYR A 8 41.35 -9.22 49.39
C TYR A 8 42.33 -8.98 48.23
N LEU A 9 43.59 -9.42 48.37
CA LEU A 9 44.61 -9.37 47.32
C LEU A 9 44.38 -10.42 46.22
N SER A 10 43.79 -11.57 46.56
CA SER A 10 43.42 -12.63 45.60
C SER A 10 42.12 -12.34 44.84
N GLY A 11 41.57 -11.12 44.94
CA GLY A 11 40.36 -10.72 44.23
C GLY A 11 39.06 -11.33 44.77
N GLY A 12 39.02 -11.71 46.05
CA GLY A 12 37.81 -12.26 46.68
C GLY A 12 36.67 -11.22 46.74
N ARG A 13 35.64 -11.42 45.90
CA ARG A 13 34.57 -10.44 45.63
C ARG A 13 33.44 -10.35 46.66
N GLY A 14 33.40 -11.23 47.67
CA GLY A 14 32.33 -11.28 48.67
C GLY A 14 32.75 -10.79 50.06
N ARG A 15 31.79 -10.32 50.87
CA ARG A 15 32.00 -10.13 52.32
C ARG A 15 32.41 -11.48 52.91
N LEU A 16 33.60 -11.58 53.51
CA LEU A 16 34.04 -12.82 54.13
C LEU A 16 33.06 -13.19 55.26
N LYS A 17 32.55 -14.42 55.25
CA LYS A 17 31.83 -14.95 56.40
C LYS A 17 32.84 -15.31 57.47
N LEU A 18 32.48 -15.05 58.73
CA LEU A 18 33.33 -15.33 59.89
C LEU A 18 33.67 -16.83 60.01
N VAL A 19 32.83 -17.68 59.43
CA VAL A 19 33.04 -19.14 59.29
C VAL A 19 34.20 -19.45 58.33
N ASP A 20 34.19 -18.87 57.13
CA ASP A 20 35.23 -19.11 56.11
C ASP A 20 36.61 -18.63 56.56
N VAL A 21 36.66 -17.59 57.40
CA VAL A 21 37.92 -17.09 58.01
C VAL A 21 38.41 -18.01 59.12
N ALA A 22 37.50 -18.53 59.95
CA ALA A 22 37.82 -19.45 61.03
C ALA A 22 38.36 -20.79 60.49
N ASP A 23 37.73 -21.30 59.44
CA ASP A 23 38.12 -22.55 58.76
C ASP A 23 39.49 -22.40 58.08
N ARG A 24 39.74 -21.28 57.38
CA ARG A 24 41.04 -21.00 56.74
C ARG A 24 42.16 -20.73 57.74
N ALA A 25 41.84 -20.28 58.94
CA ALA A 25 42.81 -20.06 60.02
C ALA A 25 43.04 -21.31 60.89
N GLY A 26 42.25 -22.38 60.68
CA GLY A 26 42.33 -23.61 61.48
C GLY A 26 41.86 -23.44 62.94
N ILE A 27 41.02 -22.45 63.22
CA ILE A 27 40.58 -22.08 64.58
C ILE A 27 39.06 -22.24 64.70
N SER A 28 38.57 -22.71 65.85
CA SER A 28 37.12 -22.77 66.12
C SER A 28 36.49 -21.38 66.07
N ARG A 29 35.30 -21.26 65.46
CA ARG A 29 34.52 -20.02 65.37
C ARG A 29 34.37 -19.28 66.71
N GLN A 30 34.21 -20.02 67.82
CA GLN A 30 34.09 -19.44 69.16
C GLN A 30 35.41 -18.85 69.67
N ALA A 31 36.54 -19.46 69.32
CA ALA A 31 37.86 -18.94 69.66
C ALA A 31 38.21 -17.70 68.84
N LEU A 32 37.80 -17.65 67.55
CA LEU A 32 37.94 -16.45 66.73
C LEU A 32 37.13 -15.27 67.32
N ASP A 33 35.90 -15.52 67.77
CA ASP A 33 35.02 -14.47 68.33
C ASP A 33 35.50 -13.99 69.71
N ARG A 34 36.15 -14.85 70.51
CA ARG A 34 36.63 -14.53 71.87
C ARG A 34 38.01 -13.87 71.91
N TYR A 35 38.94 -14.27 71.04
CA TYR A 35 40.32 -13.77 71.06
C TYR A 35 40.62 -12.74 69.97
N TYR A 36 39.76 -12.62 68.95
CA TYR A 36 39.96 -11.73 67.80
C TYR A 36 38.70 -10.90 67.48
N SER A 37 37.98 -10.47 68.52
CA SER A 37 36.80 -9.59 68.39
C SER A 37 37.08 -8.31 67.60
N ASP A 38 38.33 -7.84 67.62
CA ASP A 38 38.79 -6.63 66.96
C ASP A 38 38.91 -6.77 65.42
N LEU A 39 38.96 -8.00 64.90
CA LEU A 39 39.00 -8.28 63.45
C LEU A 39 37.60 -8.38 62.82
N LYS A 40 36.55 -8.50 63.64
CA LYS A 40 35.14 -8.54 63.24
C LYS A 40 34.67 -7.32 62.41
N PRO A 41 35.00 -6.06 62.76
CA PRO A 41 34.60 -4.91 61.94
C PRO A 41 35.26 -4.87 60.55
N TYR A 42 36.44 -5.47 60.39
CA TYR A 42 37.15 -5.56 59.11
C TYR A 42 36.57 -6.66 58.20
N ILE A 43 36.21 -7.81 58.78
CA ILE A 43 35.54 -8.91 58.08
C ILE A 43 34.12 -8.51 57.62
N ALA A 44 33.43 -7.69 58.42
CA ALA A 44 32.09 -7.17 58.10
C ALA A 44 32.08 -5.96 57.14
N GLY A 45 33.25 -5.43 56.75
CA GLY A 45 33.39 -4.28 55.85
C GLY A 45 33.03 -2.92 56.46
N LYS A 46 33.04 -2.79 57.80
CA LYS A 46 32.75 -1.53 58.52
C LYS A 46 34.01 -0.67 58.77
N ARG A 47 35.20 -1.25 58.65
CA ARG A 47 36.50 -0.55 58.71
C ARG A 47 37.36 -0.93 57.51
N ASP A 48 38.18 0.02 57.04
CA ASP A 48 39.02 -0.16 55.86
C ASP A 48 40.10 -1.22 56.12
N VAL A 49 40.18 -2.21 55.22
CA VAL A 49 41.14 -3.31 55.26
C VAL A 49 42.58 -2.78 55.06
N ALA A 50 42.72 -1.56 54.52
CA ALA A 50 43.99 -0.85 54.43
C ALA A 50 44.67 -0.61 55.79
N ASP A 51 43.93 -0.57 56.91
CA ASP A 51 44.54 -0.42 58.24
C ASP A 51 45.19 -1.69 58.77
N LEU A 52 44.88 -2.85 58.18
CA LEU A 52 45.49 -4.12 58.55
C LEU A 52 46.80 -4.42 57.81
N ALA A 53 47.15 -3.61 56.80
CA ALA A 53 48.34 -3.82 55.97
C ALA A 53 49.59 -3.19 56.59
N ASN A 54 50.64 -4.00 56.73
CA ASN A 54 51.92 -3.57 57.29
C ASN A 54 52.74 -2.85 56.19
N GLY A 55 52.61 -1.52 56.13
CA GLY A 55 53.41 -0.64 55.28
C GLY A 55 52.64 -0.02 54.10
N ASN A 56 53.12 1.15 53.65
CA ASN A 56 52.44 2.00 52.65
C ASN A 56 52.21 1.32 51.28
N ALA A 57 53.08 0.38 50.89
CA ALA A 57 52.97 -0.33 49.61
C ALA A 57 51.77 -1.31 49.58
N GLN A 58 51.53 -2.04 50.66
CA GLN A 58 50.41 -2.98 50.76
C GLN A 58 49.07 -2.25 50.90
N LYS A 59 49.05 -1.07 51.55
CA LYS A 59 47.86 -0.20 51.60
C LYS A 59 47.44 0.26 50.21
N ALA A 60 48.39 0.72 49.38
CA ALA A 60 48.11 1.15 48.01
C ALA A 60 47.58 -0.01 47.14
N GLN A 61 48.09 -1.23 47.33
CA GLN A 61 47.64 -2.40 46.59
C GLN A 61 46.21 -2.82 46.95
N VAL A 62 45.86 -2.82 48.24
CA VAL A 62 44.49 -3.09 48.71
C VAL A 62 43.51 -2.03 48.19
N GLN A 63 43.88 -0.75 48.26
CA GLN A 63 43.05 0.33 47.72
C GLN A 63 42.83 0.19 46.21
N THR A 64 43.87 -0.13 45.45
CA THR A 64 43.76 -0.35 44.00
C THR A 64 42.83 -1.53 43.67
N GLN A 65 42.95 -2.65 44.40
CA GLN A 65 42.10 -3.82 44.17
C GLN A 65 40.64 -3.56 44.56
N THR A 66 40.38 -2.80 45.64
CA THR A 66 39.01 -2.40 45.99
C THR A 66 38.37 -1.49 44.94
N ALA A 67 39.15 -0.58 44.34
CA ALA A 67 38.68 0.27 43.24
C ALA A 67 38.35 -0.56 41.99
N ILE A 68 39.21 -1.52 41.62
CA ILE A 68 38.98 -2.45 40.51
C ILE A 68 37.69 -3.25 40.74
N ASN A 69 37.53 -3.86 41.92
CA ASN A 69 36.34 -4.65 42.25
C ASN A 69 35.05 -3.80 42.25
N ALA A 70 35.12 -2.54 42.70
CA ALA A 70 33.98 -1.63 42.67
C ALA A 70 33.56 -1.27 41.23
N VAL A 71 34.53 -1.11 40.33
CA VAL A 71 34.28 -0.85 38.91
C VAL A 71 33.69 -2.09 38.24
N GLU A 72 34.26 -3.28 38.48
CA GLU A 72 33.73 -4.55 37.97
C GLU A 72 32.28 -4.80 38.40
N ASN A 73 31.95 -4.56 39.68
CA ASN A 73 30.59 -4.72 40.18
C ASN A 73 29.60 -3.78 39.49
N LYS A 74 29.98 -2.52 39.24
CA LYS A 74 29.13 -1.58 38.48
C LYS A 74 28.86 -2.05 37.06
N TYR A 75 29.86 -2.64 36.40
CA TYR A 75 29.67 -3.20 35.06
C TYR A 75 28.82 -4.47 35.08
N LEU A 76 28.98 -5.35 36.08
CA LEU A 76 28.13 -6.54 36.23
C LEU A 76 26.67 -6.17 36.48
N GLU A 77 26.38 -5.22 37.37
CA GLU A 77 25.01 -4.71 37.58
C GLU A 77 24.42 -4.12 36.29
N ARG A 78 25.25 -3.45 35.49
CA ARG A 78 24.81 -2.89 34.21
C ARG A 78 24.51 -3.98 33.18
N ILE A 79 25.32 -5.04 33.13
CA ILE A 79 25.07 -6.21 32.29
C ILE A 79 23.78 -6.90 32.72
N GLU A 80 23.56 -7.09 34.01
CA GLU A 80 22.34 -7.73 34.53
C GLU A 80 21.09 -6.92 34.18
N ARG A 81 21.13 -5.59 34.33
CA ARG A 81 20.03 -4.71 33.90
C ARG A 81 19.77 -4.81 32.40
N LEU A 82 20.82 -4.80 31.58
CA LEU A 82 20.70 -4.94 30.13
C LEU A 82 20.12 -6.30 29.73
N MET A 83 20.46 -7.38 30.43
CA MET A 83 19.87 -8.69 30.20
C MET A 83 18.38 -8.71 30.52
N VAL A 84 17.97 -8.13 31.66
CA VAL A 84 16.56 -8.03 32.04
C VAL A 84 15.76 -7.19 31.05
N ASP A 85 16.31 -6.06 30.61
CA ASP A 85 15.66 -5.19 29.62
C ASP A 85 15.57 -5.87 28.24
N HIS A 86 16.58 -6.64 27.86
CA HIS A 86 16.55 -7.43 26.63
C HIS A 86 15.45 -8.49 26.65
N VAL A 87 15.33 -9.26 27.75
CA VAL A 87 14.26 -10.26 27.91
C VAL A 87 12.88 -9.61 27.80
N LYS A 88 12.67 -8.48 28.48
CA LYS A 88 11.40 -7.72 28.38
C LYS A 88 11.13 -7.20 26.97
N ALA A 89 12.15 -6.74 26.27
CA ALA A 89 12.02 -6.27 24.89
C ALA A 89 11.64 -7.42 23.94
N LEU A 90 12.23 -8.60 24.16
CA LEU A 90 11.95 -9.81 23.39
C LEU A 90 10.50 -10.28 23.61
N GLU A 91 10.06 -10.35 24.86
CA GLU A 91 8.67 -10.69 25.21
C GLU A 91 7.65 -9.69 24.63
N LYS A 92 7.97 -8.39 24.66
CA LYS A 92 7.13 -7.36 24.04
C LYS A 92 7.07 -7.51 22.52
N ALA A 93 8.19 -7.83 21.86
CA ALA A 93 8.24 -8.05 20.43
C ALA A 93 7.43 -9.29 20.02
N GLU A 94 7.55 -10.39 20.77
CA GLU A 94 6.78 -11.61 20.57
C GLU A 94 5.27 -11.34 20.71
N ASN A 95 4.85 -10.69 21.79
CA ASN A 95 3.45 -10.32 22.00
C ASN A 95 2.90 -9.39 20.89
N SER A 96 3.71 -8.42 20.45
CA SER A 96 3.34 -7.54 19.34
C SER A 96 3.18 -8.32 18.03
N HIS A 97 4.06 -9.28 17.78
CA HIS A 97 4.02 -10.11 16.57
C HIS A 97 2.79 -11.04 16.58
N ILE A 98 2.51 -11.70 17.71
CA ILE A 98 1.31 -12.52 17.90
C ILE A 98 0.04 -11.68 17.66
N THR A 99 -0.03 -10.49 18.26
CA THR A 99 -1.18 -9.60 18.08
C THR A 99 -1.34 -9.17 16.61
N SER A 100 -0.24 -8.87 15.92
CA SER A 100 -0.27 -8.52 14.50
C SER A 100 -0.75 -9.68 13.62
N LEU A 101 -0.31 -10.91 13.89
CA LEU A 101 -0.76 -12.10 13.18
C LEU A 101 -2.26 -12.34 13.41
N MET A 102 -2.72 -12.26 14.66
CA MET A 102 -4.14 -12.41 14.98
C MET A 102 -5.02 -11.37 14.29
N ASN A 103 -4.57 -10.11 14.24
CA ASN A 103 -5.30 -9.06 13.52
C ASN A 103 -5.36 -9.33 12.01
N ALA A 104 -4.27 -9.83 11.42
CA ALA A 104 -4.26 -10.22 10.01
C ALA A 104 -5.25 -11.37 9.74
N ASP A 105 -5.29 -12.39 10.61
CA ASP A 105 -6.23 -13.51 10.51
C ASP A 105 -7.69 -13.04 10.64
N LEU A 106 -7.96 -12.10 11.55
CA LEU A 106 -9.30 -11.55 11.76
C LEU A 106 -9.78 -10.78 10.51
N VAL A 107 -8.92 -9.94 9.94
CA VAL A 107 -9.20 -9.23 8.68
C VAL A 107 -9.43 -10.21 7.53
N LEU A 108 -8.64 -11.27 7.44
CA LEU A 108 -8.80 -12.29 6.39
C LEU A 108 -10.11 -13.07 6.55
N LEU A 109 -10.52 -13.37 7.79
CA LEU A 109 -11.80 -13.99 8.09
C LEU A 109 -12.97 -13.07 7.72
N GLU A 110 -12.91 -11.78 8.07
CA GLU A 110 -13.93 -10.80 7.73
C GLU A 110 -14.06 -10.60 6.23
N SER A 111 -12.93 -10.51 5.51
CA SER A 111 -12.90 -10.44 4.05
C SER A 111 -13.57 -11.65 3.41
N ASN A 112 -13.28 -12.86 3.90
CA ASN A 112 -13.94 -14.07 3.41
C ASN A 112 -15.45 -14.08 3.69
N LYS A 113 -15.89 -13.66 4.88
CA LYS A 113 -17.32 -13.52 5.19
C LYS A 113 -18.00 -12.51 4.26
N MET A 114 -17.35 -11.38 4.00
CA MET A 114 -17.86 -10.36 3.08
C MET A 114 -17.95 -10.88 1.64
N ARG A 115 -16.94 -11.63 1.18
CA ARG A 115 -16.97 -12.29 -0.14
C ARG A 115 -18.16 -13.25 -0.27
N ILE A 116 -18.37 -14.12 0.71
CA ILE A 116 -19.50 -15.06 0.72
C ILE A 116 -20.85 -14.31 0.72
N ALA A 117 -20.97 -13.24 1.50
CA ALA A 117 -22.18 -12.42 1.53
C ALA A 117 -22.45 -11.75 0.17
N LEU A 118 -21.41 -11.21 -0.48
CA LEU A 118 -21.50 -10.60 -1.81
C LEU A 118 -21.86 -11.63 -2.90
N GLU A 119 -21.28 -12.83 -2.84
CA GLU A 119 -21.63 -13.93 -3.75
C GLU A 119 -23.11 -14.30 -3.59
N LYS A 120 -23.60 -14.43 -2.35
CA LYS A 120 -25.02 -14.71 -2.08
C LYS A 120 -25.94 -13.59 -2.60
N GLN A 121 -25.57 -12.33 -2.40
CA GLN A 121 -26.35 -11.20 -2.91
C GLN A 121 -26.34 -11.15 -4.44
N THR A 122 -25.20 -11.48 -5.07
CA THR A 122 -25.06 -11.53 -6.53
C THR A 122 -25.93 -12.63 -7.13
N LEU A 123 -25.95 -13.82 -6.52
CA LEU A 123 -26.85 -14.90 -6.92
C LEU A 123 -28.32 -14.52 -6.77
N HIS A 124 -28.68 -13.86 -5.66
CA HIS A 124 -30.04 -13.38 -5.45
C HIS A 124 -30.46 -12.33 -6.49
N ASN A 125 -29.58 -11.38 -6.81
CA ASN A 125 -29.82 -10.40 -7.86
C ASN A 125 -29.98 -11.06 -9.23
N ALA A 126 -29.16 -12.06 -9.55
CA ALA A 126 -29.29 -12.82 -10.79
C ALA A 126 -30.63 -13.57 -10.86
N GLU A 127 -31.13 -14.08 -9.73
CA GLU A 127 -32.44 -14.72 -9.65
C GLU A 127 -33.59 -13.72 -9.81
N LEU A 128 -33.50 -12.55 -9.19
CA LEU A 128 -34.47 -11.46 -9.41
C LEU A 128 -34.48 -11.02 -10.88
N LEU A 129 -33.32 -10.87 -11.52
CA LEU A 129 -33.24 -10.56 -12.94
C LEU A 129 -33.89 -11.64 -13.81
N LYS A 130 -33.69 -12.92 -13.48
CA LYS A 130 -34.39 -14.02 -14.17
C LYS A 130 -35.90 -13.94 -13.98
N GLN A 131 -36.39 -13.58 -12.79
CA GLN A 131 -37.82 -13.39 -12.54
C GLN A 131 -38.38 -12.21 -13.33
N ILE A 132 -37.65 -11.09 -13.39
CA ILE A 132 -38.00 -9.91 -14.20
C ILE A 132 -38.09 -10.31 -15.67
N HIS A 133 -37.07 -10.96 -16.23
CA HIS A 133 -37.08 -11.40 -17.63
C HIS A 133 -38.22 -12.39 -17.90
N ALA A 134 -38.53 -13.28 -16.95
CA ALA A 134 -39.66 -14.20 -17.08
C ALA A 134 -41.03 -13.47 -17.07
N LEU A 135 -41.16 -12.39 -16.30
CA LEU A 135 -42.36 -11.55 -16.28
C LEU A 135 -42.46 -10.66 -17.53
N GLU A 136 -41.35 -10.09 -17.99
CA GLU A 136 -41.27 -9.35 -19.26
C GLU A 136 -41.63 -10.25 -20.45
N LEU A 137 -41.13 -11.49 -20.47
CA LEU A 137 -41.52 -12.48 -21.48
C LEU A 137 -43.02 -12.77 -21.43
N LYS A 138 -43.61 -12.95 -20.24
CA LYS A 138 -45.06 -13.12 -20.07
C LYS A 138 -45.87 -11.90 -20.52
N LEU A 139 -45.36 -10.69 -20.33
CA LEU A 139 -45.97 -9.46 -20.84
C LEU A 139 -45.82 -9.31 -22.36
N SER A 140 -44.74 -9.84 -22.94
CA SER A 140 -44.47 -9.80 -24.38
C SER A 140 -45.24 -10.83 -25.21
N LEU A 141 -45.87 -11.84 -24.57
CA LEU A 141 -46.82 -12.73 -25.27
C LEU A 141 -48.04 -11.90 -25.74
N PRO A 142 -48.41 -11.95 -27.03
CA PRO A 142 -49.43 -11.07 -27.58
C PRO A 142 -50.82 -11.53 -27.14
N GLY A 143 -51.33 -10.93 -26.07
CA GLY A 143 -52.63 -11.27 -25.50
C GLY A 143 -53.07 -10.32 -24.40
N GLY A 144 -53.02 -9.00 -24.62
CA GLY A 144 -53.59 -8.02 -23.69
C GLY A 144 -53.59 -6.60 -24.27
N PRO A 145 -54.74 -5.90 -24.35
CA PRO A 145 -54.83 -4.61 -25.00
C PRO A 145 -54.45 -3.45 -24.08
N THR A 146 -53.85 -2.45 -24.71
CA THR A 146 -53.87 -1.01 -24.38
C THR A 146 -53.18 -0.51 -23.11
N GLY A 147 -52.19 0.36 -23.34
CA GLY A 147 -52.13 1.67 -22.69
C GLY A 147 -51.35 1.75 -21.40
N ALA A 148 -50.04 1.87 -21.49
CA ALA A 148 -49.27 2.57 -20.48
C ALA A 148 -48.09 3.28 -21.16
N GLN A 149 -48.06 4.59 -20.97
CA GLN A 149 -47.06 5.54 -21.44
C GLN A 149 -45.67 5.02 -21.10
N THR A 150 -44.88 4.71 -22.12
CA THR A 150 -43.45 4.49 -21.97
C THR A 150 -42.80 5.84 -21.77
N SER A 151 -42.31 6.07 -20.54
CA SER A 151 -41.21 6.97 -20.26
C SER A 151 -40.13 6.78 -21.34
N GLY A 152 -39.83 7.85 -22.08
CA GLY A 152 -38.94 7.82 -23.23
C GLY A 152 -37.58 7.23 -22.91
N THR A 153 -37.36 5.99 -23.34
CA THR A 153 -36.04 5.49 -23.68
C THR A 153 -35.68 6.17 -25.01
N PRO A 154 -34.65 7.03 -25.08
CA PRO A 154 -34.23 7.55 -26.36
C PRO A 154 -33.74 6.36 -27.20
N GLN A 155 -34.28 6.27 -28.40
CA GLN A 155 -33.84 5.43 -29.50
C GLN A 155 -32.29 5.51 -29.56
N GLN A 156 -31.63 4.36 -29.43
CA GLN A 156 -30.17 4.27 -29.30
C GLN A 156 -29.48 4.59 -30.64
N ASP A 157 -29.36 5.86 -30.98
CA ASP A 157 -28.51 6.32 -32.09
C ASP A 157 -27.06 6.56 -31.64
N LYS A 158 -26.66 6.00 -30.48
CA LYS A 158 -25.30 6.08 -29.96
C LYS A 158 -24.70 4.71 -29.70
N LEU A 159 -23.52 4.48 -30.25
CA LEU A 159 -22.71 3.28 -30.04
C LEU A 159 -21.38 3.69 -29.42
N ALA A 160 -21.00 3.04 -28.31
CA ALA A 160 -19.77 3.35 -27.59
C ALA A 160 -18.72 2.24 -27.78
N PHE A 161 -17.54 2.63 -28.25
CA PHE A 161 -16.36 1.78 -28.37
C PHE A 161 -15.34 2.18 -27.32
N ASP A 162 -15.32 1.41 -26.23
CA ASP A 162 -14.36 1.58 -25.14
C ASP A 162 -13.09 0.77 -25.44
N VAL A 163 -11.93 1.40 -25.22
CA VAL A 163 -10.64 0.72 -25.17
C VAL A 163 -10.42 0.37 -23.70
N ASP A 164 -10.39 -0.92 -23.38
CA ASP A 164 -10.31 -1.39 -22.00
C ASP A 164 -8.91 -1.17 -21.40
N ILE A 165 -8.66 0.07 -20.95
CA ILE A 165 -7.40 0.46 -20.31
C ILE A 165 -7.22 -0.22 -18.95
N GLU A 166 -8.30 -0.59 -18.26
CA GLU A 166 -8.21 -1.20 -16.93
C GLU A 166 -7.58 -2.59 -17.01
N THR A 167 -8.01 -3.42 -17.97
CA THR A 167 -7.40 -4.73 -18.20
C THR A 167 -5.93 -4.65 -18.61
N LEU A 168 -5.56 -3.63 -19.40
CA LEU A 168 -4.16 -3.36 -19.75
C LEU A 168 -3.33 -2.92 -18.54
N CYS A 169 -3.91 -2.16 -17.60
CA CYS A 169 -3.22 -1.79 -16.35
C CYS A 169 -3.02 -3.01 -15.44
N VAL A 170 -4.00 -3.91 -15.37
CA VAL A 170 -3.88 -5.18 -14.64
C VAL A 170 -2.74 -6.03 -15.21
N SER A 171 -2.62 -6.12 -16.53
CA SER A 171 -1.58 -6.93 -17.17
C SER A 171 -0.18 -6.31 -16.98
N PHE A 172 -0.07 -4.98 -17.04
CA PHE A 172 1.16 -4.26 -16.69
C PHE A 172 1.62 -4.55 -15.25
N GLN A 173 0.70 -4.52 -14.28
CA GLN A 173 1.03 -4.82 -12.87
C GLN A 173 1.46 -6.25 -12.62
N ARG A 174 1.08 -7.19 -13.50
CA ARG A 174 1.50 -8.59 -13.44
C ARG A 174 2.91 -8.83 -13.99
N GLY A 175 3.61 -7.77 -14.39
CA GLY A 175 5.01 -7.83 -14.81
C GLY A 175 5.24 -7.70 -16.33
N MET A 176 4.23 -7.27 -17.10
CA MET A 176 4.45 -6.91 -18.50
C MET A 176 5.28 -5.64 -18.63
N SER A 177 6.11 -5.57 -19.68
CA SER A 177 6.88 -4.36 -19.98
C SER A 177 5.97 -3.25 -20.51
N PHE A 178 6.47 -2.01 -20.52
CA PHE A 178 5.75 -0.88 -21.13
C PHE A 178 5.59 -1.03 -22.65
N GLU A 179 6.56 -1.67 -23.32
CA GLU A 179 6.47 -1.95 -24.75
C GLU A 179 5.31 -2.90 -25.06
N ASP A 180 5.14 -3.95 -24.25
CA ASP A 180 4.02 -4.88 -24.41
C ASP A 180 2.66 -4.20 -24.16
N PHE A 181 2.63 -3.24 -23.23
CA PHE A 181 1.43 -2.43 -22.96
C PHE A 181 1.05 -1.57 -24.18
N GLU A 182 2.02 -0.91 -24.81
CA GLU A 182 1.81 -0.10 -26.03
C GLU A 182 1.34 -0.96 -27.22
N VAL A 183 1.91 -2.15 -27.39
CA VAL A 183 1.50 -3.11 -28.41
C VAL A 183 0.05 -3.56 -28.17
N ALA A 184 -0.30 -3.89 -26.94
CA ALA A 184 -1.65 -4.30 -26.58
C ALA A 184 -2.67 -3.15 -26.74
N LYS A 185 -2.33 -1.93 -26.34
CA LYS A 185 -3.13 -0.72 -26.58
C LYS A 185 -3.37 -0.49 -28.07
N SER A 186 -2.32 -0.60 -28.89
CA SER A 186 -2.40 -0.46 -30.34
C SER A 186 -3.27 -1.54 -30.98
N ALA A 187 -3.23 -2.77 -30.48
CA ALA A 187 -4.08 -3.87 -30.94
C ALA A 187 -5.57 -3.63 -30.64
N GLU A 188 -5.92 -3.14 -29.44
CA GLU A 188 -7.30 -2.77 -29.11
C GLU A 188 -7.80 -1.61 -29.98
N ILE A 189 -6.98 -0.59 -30.21
CA ILE A 189 -7.31 0.52 -31.12
C ILE A 189 -7.57 0.00 -32.54
N LYS A 190 -6.78 -0.97 -33.01
CA LYS A 190 -7.00 -1.60 -34.32
C LYS A 190 -8.33 -2.36 -34.37
N LYS A 191 -8.69 -3.13 -33.33
CA LYS A 191 -10.01 -3.79 -33.23
C LYS A 191 -11.16 -2.79 -33.25
N VAL A 192 -10.98 -1.62 -32.65
CA VAL A 192 -11.99 -0.55 -32.72
C VAL A 192 -12.13 -0.04 -34.16
N ARG A 193 -11.03 0.16 -34.88
CA ARG A 193 -11.08 0.54 -36.31
C ARG A 193 -11.85 -0.49 -37.15
N GLU A 194 -11.51 -1.77 -37.01
CA GLU A 194 -12.20 -2.85 -37.71
C GLU A 194 -13.71 -2.92 -37.40
N LYS A 195 -14.12 -2.45 -36.21
CA LYS A 195 -15.55 -2.30 -35.87
C LYS A 195 -16.18 -1.07 -36.53
N LEU A 196 -15.46 0.05 -36.63
CA LEU A 196 -15.93 1.27 -37.28
C LEU A 196 -16.10 1.09 -38.79
N ASP A 197 -15.23 0.30 -39.43
CA ASP A 197 -15.30 0.01 -40.87
C ASP A 197 -16.63 -0.69 -41.26
N LYS A 198 -17.25 -1.42 -40.33
CA LYS A 198 -18.56 -2.07 -40.56
C LYS A 198 -19.70 -1.08 -40.79
N TYR A 199 -19.51 0.19 -40.43
CA TYR A 199 -20.50 1.25 -40.57
C TYR A 199 -20.28 2.11 -41.82
N GLN A 200 -19.34 1.75 -42.70
CA GLN A 200 -19.00 2.54 -43.89
C GLN A 200 -20.20 2.76 -44.81
N ASP A 201 -21.09 1.77 -44.94
CA ASP A 201 -22.28 1.85 -45.79
C ASP A 201 -23.48 2.54 -45.11
N THR A 202 -23.33 2.98 -43.85
CA THR A 202 -24.40 3.62 -43.09
C THR A 202 -24.41 5.13 -43.39
N PRO A 203 -25.56 5.71 -43.79
CA PRO A 203 -25.65 7.16 -44.01
C PRO A 203 -25.60 7.93 -42.68
N ASN A 204 -25.11 9.17 -42.72
CA ASN A 204 -25.08 10.11 -41.59
C ASN A 204 -24.39 9.58 -40.32
N VAL A 205 -23.20 9.00 -40.47
CA VAL A 205 -22.39 8.55 -39.34
C VAL A 205 -21.48 9.67 -38.83
N HIS A 206 -21.53 9.90 -37.52
CA HIS A 206 -20.67 10.85 -36.81
C HIS A 206 -19.78 10.11 -35.82
N VAL A 207 -18.47 10.10 -36.08
CA VAL A 207 -17.46 9.55 -35.18
C VAL A 207 -17.04 10.61 -34.17
N VAL A 208 -17.36 10.37 -32.91
CA VAL A 208 -17.10 11.24 -31.77
C VAL A 208 -15.91 10.67 -31.00
N ILE A 209 -14.75 11.29 -31.14
CA ILE A 209 -13.51 10.85 -30.52
C ILE A 209 -13.37 11.51 -29.15
N PHE A 210 -13.41 10.71 -28.09
CA PHE A 210 -13.07 11.15 -26.75
C PHE A 210 -11.55 11.03 -26.55
N ALA A 211 -10.86 12.16 -26.49
CA ALA A 211 -9.42 12.22 -26.24
C ALA A 211 -9.14 11.94 -24.76
N ASP A 212 -8.77 10.70 -24.45
CA ASP A 212 -8.61 10.29 -23.06
C ASP A 212 -7.30 10.83 -22.48
N ARG A 213 -7.42 11.70 -21.47
CA ARG A 213 -6.30 12.25 -20.68
C ARG A 213 -6.24 11.67 -19.26
N TYR A 214 -7.03 10.61 -19.01
CA TYR A 214 -7.20 9.92 -17.74
C TYR A 214 -7.78 10.77 -16.61
N ILE A 215 -8.39 11.90 -16.94
CA ILE A 215 -8.96 12.84 -15.97
C ILE A 215 -10.49 12.75 -15.89
N SER A 216 -11.16 12.05 -16.81
CA SER A 216 -12.61 11.85 -16.84
C SER A 216 -12.90 10.43 -17.26
N ARG A 217 -13.96 9.84 -16.71
CA ARG A 217 -14.40 8.49 -17.13
C ARG A 217 -15.10 8.54 -18.48
N PHE A 218 -14.77 7.59 -19.35
CA PHE A 218 -15.38 7.49 -20.68
C PHE A 218 -16.90 7.26 -20.61
N ARG A 219 -17.37 6.43 -19.68
CA ARG A 219 -18.80 6.19 -19.47
C ARG A 219 -19.57 7.47 -19.13
N THR A 220 -19.03 8.29 -18.22
CA THR A 220 -19.63 9.60 -17.87
C THR A 220 -19.77 10.50 -19.10
N PHE A 221 -18.79 10.48 -20.00
CA PHE A 221 -18.86 11.22 -21.26
C PHE A 221 -19.94 10.67 -22.20
N VAL A 222 -20.00 9.35 -22.41
CA VAL A 222 -21.00 8.68 -23.25
C VAL A 222 -22.42 8.93 -22.75
N ASP A 223 -22.62 8.96 -21.43
CA ASP A 223 -23.93 9.22 -20.82
C ASP A 223 -24.39 10.67 -21.02
N ARG A 224 -23.44 11.62 -20.96
CA ARG A 224 -23.72 13.05 -21.13
C ARG A 224 -23.79 13.48 -22.59
N TYR A 225 -23.18 12.73 -23.50
CA TYR A 225 -23.22 13.04 -24.92
C TYR A 225 -24.64 12.87 -25.44
N ARG A 226 -25.15 13.93 -26.08
CA ARG A 226 -26.45 13.94 -26.75
C ARG A 226 -26.21 13.83 -28.24
N ALA A 227 -26.58 12.69 -28.81
CA ALA A 227 -26.62 12.50 -30.25
C ALA A 227 -27.72 13.38 -30.85
N THR A 228 -27.51 13.82 -32.09
CA THR A 228 -28.54 14.46 -32.90
C THR A 228 -29.48 13.37 -33.42
N GLU A 229 -30.79 13.60 -33.43
CA GLU A 229 -31.81 12.60 -33.83
C GLU A 229 -31.70 12.13 -35.29
N GLU A 230 -30.86 12.76 -36.11
CA GLU A 230 -30.66 12.46 -37.55
C GLU A 230 -29.30 11.81 -37.87
N GLU A 231 -28.47 11.53 -36.85
CA GLU A 231 -27.10 11.01 -37.03
C GLU A 231 -26.81 9.81 -36.12
N LEU A 232 -26.17 8.77 -36.67
CA LEU A 232 -25.62 7.66 -35.87
C LEU A 232 -24.29 8.10 -35.24
N SER A 233 -24.26 8.27 -33.93
CA SER A 233 -23.08 8.71 -33.17
C SER A 233 -22.23 7.53 -32.71
N LEU A 234 -21.05 7.34 -33.32
CA LEU A 234 -20.05 6.35 -32.91
C LEU A 234 -19.05 7.01 -31.97
N ILE A 235 -19.21 6.79 -30.67
CA ILE A 235 -18.37 7.38 -29.64
C ILE A 235 -17.18 6.45 -29.37
N VAL A 236 -15.96 6.95 -29.57
CA VAL A 236 -14.73 6.17 -29.46
C VAL A 236 -13.83 6.74 -28.38
N ARG A 237 -13.37 5.89 -27.45
CA ARG A 237 -12.31 6.26 -26.50
C ARG A 237 -10.95 6.17 -27.19
N LEU A 238 -10.20 7.26 -27.20
CA LEU A 238 -8.89 7.32 -27.86
C LEU A 238 -7.79 7.78 -26.89
N PRO A 239 -7.05 6.84 -26.29
CA PRO A 239 -5.90 7.12 -25.42
C PRO A 239 -4.62 7.28 -26.25
N LEU A 240 -4.58 8.29 -27.12
CA LEU A 240 -3.42 8.64 -27.95
C LEU A 240 -2.96 10.06 -27.62
N PHE A 241 -1.63 10.27 -27.58
CA PHE A 241 -1.05 11.51 -27.09
C PHE A 241 -0.34 12.31 -28.17
N SER A 242 0.22 11.64 -29.18
CA SER A 242 0.95 12.31 -30.25
C SER A 242 0.04 12.67 -31.42
N ARG A 243 0.30 13.82 -32.05
CA ARG A 243 -0.36 14.21 -33.29
C ARG A 243 -0.28 13.12 -34.36
N SER A 244 0.87 12.49 -34.53
CA SER A 244 1.11 11.46 -35.55
C SER A 244 0.21 10.24 -35.36
N GLU A 245 0.03 9.78 -34.11
CA GLU A 245 -0.86 8.67 -33.79
C GLU A 245 -2.32 9.00 -34.09
N VAL A 246 -2.77 10.19 -33.68
CA VAL A 246 -4.14 10.65 -33.89
C VAL A 246 -4.44 10.83 -35.37
N GLN A 247 -3.54 11.45 -36.13
CA GLN A 247 -3.68 11.57 -37.59
C GLN A 247 -3.66 10.21 -38.30
N SER A 248 -2.84 9.27 -37.83
CA SER A 248 -2.84 7.89 -38.34
C SER A 248 -4.18 7.20 -38.06
N PHE A 249 -4.79 7.42 -36.89
CA PHE A 249 -6.13 6.93 -36.60
C PHE A 249 -7.18 7.52 -37.54
N ILE A 250 -7.20 8.85 -37.71
CA ILE A 250 -8.18 9.55 -38.56
C ILE A 250 -8.06 9.14 -40.03
N ARG A 251 -6.82 9.01 -40.55
CA ARG A 251 -6.59 8.66 -41.97
C ARG A 251 -7.19 7.31 -42.34
N ASN A 252 -7.28 6.39 -41.39
CA ASN A 252 -7.84 5.06 -41.61
C ASN A 252 -9.37 5.02 -41.42
N LEU A 253 -10.01 6.12 -41.01
CA LEU A 253 -11.47 6.19 -40.97
C LEU A 253 -12.02 6.50 -42.36
N PRO A 254 -13.21 5.99 -42.71
CA PRO A 254 -13.92 6.37 -43.93
C PRO A 254 -13.99 7.89 -44.10
N SER A 255 -13.84 8.37 -45.34
CA SER A 255 -13.88 9.79 -45.67
C SER A 255 -15.23 10.42 -45.35
N ASP A 256 -16.30 9.64 -45.48
CA ASP A 256 -17.68 10.08 -45.46
C ASP A 256 -18.21 10.31 -44.03
N PHE A 257 -17.44 9.86 -43.03
CA PHE A 257 -17.77 10.06 -41.63
C PHE A 257 -17.41 11.47 -41.18
N ARG A 258 -18.38 12.13 -40.54
CA ARG A 258 -18.12 13.35 -39.76
C ARG A 258 -17.27 13.00 -38.54
N LYS A 259 -16.25 13.80 -38.26
CA LYS A 259 -15.26 13.54 -37.19
C LYS A 259 -15.24 14.70 -36.20
N SER A 260 -15.54 14.41 -34.94
CA SER A 260 -15.34 15.36 -33.84
C SER A 260 -14.37 14.82 -32.80
N ILE A 261 -13.65 15.73 -32.14
CA ILE A 261 -12.80 15.39 -31.00
C ILE A 261 -13.21 16.17 -29.76
N HIS A 262 -13.43 15.46 -28.67
CA HIS A 262 -13.81 15.98 -27.37
C HIS A 262 -12.68 15.77 -26.38
N THR A 263 -12.07 16.86 -25.96
CA THR A 263 -10.95 16.84 -25.01
C THR A 263 -11.39 17.42 -23.67
N PRO A 264 -11.47 16.60 -22.60
CA PRO A 264 -11.66 17.11 -21.26
C PRO A 264 -10.41 17.88 -20.81
N TYR A 265 -10.58 18.94 -20.03
CA TYR A 265 -9.46 19.64 -19.38
C TYR A 265 -9.78 20.02 -17.94
N LEU A 266 -8.72 20.06 -17.12
CA LEU A 266 -8.69 20.63 -15.78
C LEU A 266 -7.62 21.72 -15.75
N SER A 267 -7.89 22.80 -15.01
CA SER A 267 -7.02 23.98 -15.01
C SER A 267 -5.77 23.81 -14.15
N LEU A 268 -5.85 23.00 -13.08
CA LEU A 268 -4.77 22.82 -12.10
C LEU A 268 -4.11 21.45 -12.22
N ASP A 269 -2.79 21.43 -12.17
CA ASP A 269 -1.98 20.20 -12.24
C ASP A 269 -2.20 19.28 -11.03
N SER A 270 -2.38 19.88 -9.86
CA SER A 270 -2.70 19.14 -8.63
C SER A 270 -4.03 18.40 -8.74
N GLU A 271 -5.04 19.05 -9.33
CA GLU A 271 -6.36 18.45 -9.57
C GLU A 271 -6.27 17.30 -10.59
N ARG A 272 -5.52 17.49 -11.70
CA ARG A 272 -5.29 16.43 -12.69
C ARG A 272 -4.67 15.18 -12.07
N LYS A 273 -3.63 15.37 -11.26
CA LYS A 273 -2.93 14.28 -10.57
C LYS A 273 -3.84 13.57 -9.56
N ALA A 274 -4.56 14.34 -8.74
CA ALA A 274 -5.49 13.78 -7.76
C ALA A 274 -6.63 12.98 -8.43
N GLN A 275 -7.21 13.52 -9.52
CA GLN A 275 -8.29 12.87 -10.25
C GLN A 275 -7.84 11.53 -10.86
N ARG A 276 -6.64 11.48 -11.44
CA ARG A 276 -6.08 10.22 -11.98
C ARG A 276 -5.90 9.15 -10.91
N VAL A 277 -5.34 9.53 -9.75
CA VAL A 277 -5.16 8.61 -8.62
C VAL A 277 -6.51 8.09 -8.13
N PHE A 278 -7.55 8.93 -8.12
CA PHE A 278 -8.88 8.53 -7.71
C PHE A 278 -9.55 7.59 -8.72
N ILE A 279 -9.46 7.87 -10.02
CA ILE A 279 -10.07 7.03 -11.06
C ILE A 279 -9.37 5.67 -11.14
N TYR A 280 -8.03 5.64 -11.09
CA TYR A 280 -7.22 4.44 -11.27
C TYR A 280 -6.63 3.89 -9.96
N GLN A 281 -7.32 4.08 -8.83
CA GLN A 281 -6.82 3.68 -7.51
C GLN A 281 -6.53 2.17 -7.41
N LYS A 282 -7.39 1.34 -7.99
CA LYS A 282 -7.25 -0.13 -7.95
C LYS A 282 -6.14 -0.61 -8.88
N PHE A 283 -6.02 0.01 -10.04
CA PHE A 283 -5.05 -0.36 -11.06
C PHE A 283 -4.32 0.88 -11.58
N PRO A 284 -3.24 1.34 -10.90
CA PRO A 284 -2.47 2.50 -11.36
C PRO A 284 -1.95 2.35 -12.78
N LEU A 285 -2.02 3.45 -13.53
CA LEU A 285 -1.49 3.61 -14.88
C LEU A 285 0.05 3.55 -14.89
N PRO A 286 0.67 3.06 -15.97
CA PRO A 286 2.12 3.16 -16.16
C PRO A 286 2.60 4.63 -16.07
N PRO A 287 3.73 4.92 -15.40
CA PRO A 287 4.23 6.30 -15.25
C PRO A 287 4.50 7.00 -16.59
N MET A 288 4.93 6.25 -17.61
CA MET A 288 5.17 6.79 -18.95
C MET A 288 3.87 7.19 -19.64
N GLU A 289 2.78 6.45 -19.43
CA GLU A 289 1.45 6.77 -19.96
C GLU A 289 0.91 8.07 -19.34
N ILE A 290 1.10 8.25 -18.03
CA ILE A 290 0.74 9.48 -17.32
C ILE A 290 1.51 10.67 -17.88
N LYS A 291 2.82 10.50 -18.08
CA LYS A 291 3.68 11.54 -18.67
C LYS A 291 3.23 11.88 -20.09
N GLY A 292 2.92 10.87 -20.91
CA GLY A 292 2.37 11.04 -22.24
C GLY A 292 1.09 11.85 -22.24
N ALA A 293 0.15 11.54 -21.34
CA ALA A 293 -1.10 12.27 -21.19
C ALA A 293 -0.91 13.74 -20.75
N ASP A 294 0.13 14.04 -19.95
CA ASP A 294 0.45 15.41 -19.52
C ASP A 294 1.11 16.25 -20.61
N THR A 295 1.97 15.62 -21.43
CA THR A 295 2.67 16.28 -22.54
C THR A 295 1.94 16.15 -23.87
N ALA A 296 0.69 15.70 -23.85
CA ALA A 296 -0.02 15.37 -25.07
C ALA A 296 -0.33 16.60 -25.92
N ASP A 297 -0.24 16.44 -27.24
CA ASP A 297 -0.49 17.51 -28.18
C ASP A 297 -1.95 17.98 -28.10
N THR A 298 -2.18 19.30 -28.21
CA THR A 298 -3.55 19.85 -28.20
C THR A 298 -4.20 19.64 -29.57
N PRO A 299 -5.35 18.93 -29.64
CA PRO A 299 -6.03 18.71 -30.91
C PRO A 299 -6.45 20.03 -31.57
N ASN A 300 -6.33 20.07 -32.89
CA ASN A 300 -6.75 21.21 -33.69
C ASN A 300 -7.47 20.74 -34.96
N MET A 301 -8.17 21.66 -35.63
CA MET A 301 -8.89 21.33 -36.88
C MET A 301 -7.94 20.90 -38.01
N LEU A 302 -6.67 21.35 -38.00
CA LEU A 302 -5.65 20.97 -38.99
C LEU A 302 -5.26 19.48 -38.92
N TRP A 303 -5.72 18.74 -37.90
CA TRP A 303 -5.53 17.29 -37.82
C TRP A 303 -6.55 16.51 -38.65
N GLY A 304 -7.57 17.17 -39.22
CA GLY A 304 -8.62 16.54 -40.03
C GLY A 304 -9.91 16.28 -39.27
N PHE A 305 -10.20 17.08 -38.23
CA PHE A 305 -11.46 17.05 -37.52
C PHE A 305 -12.39 18.15 -38.02
N ASP A 306 -13.67 17.83 -38.19
CA ASP A 306 -14.71 18.80 -38.51
C ASP A 306 -15.08 19.65 -37.30
N THR A 307 -14.95 19.11 -36.10
CA THR A 307 -15.28 19.82 -34.85
C THR A 307 -14.31 19.46 -33.74
N VAL A 308 -13.77 20.48 -33.07
CA VAL A 308 -12.90 20.32 -31.90
C VAL A 308 -13.59 20.96 -30.71
N VAL A 309 -13.89 20.15 -29.69
CA VAL A 309 -14.57 20.57 -28.47
C VAL A 309 -13.63 20.37 -27.29
N THR A 310 -13.35 21.43 -26.56
CA THR A 310 -12.68 21.36 -25.26
C THR A 310 -13.68 21.70 -24.18
N TYR A 311 -13.75 20.90 -23.13
CA TYR A 311 -14.70 21.12 -22.05
C TYR A 311 -14.07 20.94 -20.69
N LYS A 312 -14.45 21.82 -19.76
CA LYS A 312 -13.95 21.78 -18.39
C LYS A 312 -14.71 20.72 -17.61
N ILE A 313 -13.99 19.82 -16.95
CA ILE A 313 -14.58 18.85 -16.03
C ILE A 313 -14.50 19.37 -14.59
N LYS A 314 -15.43 18.92 -13.73
CA LYS A 314 -15.39 19.20 -12.30
C LYS A 314 -14.62 18.09 -11.58
N GLN A 315 -13.98 18.42 -10.47
CA GLN A 315 -13.32 17.43 -9.64
C GLN A 315 -14.37 16.39 -9.14
N GLY A 316 -14.08 15.11 -9.32
CA GLY A 316 -14.99 14.00 -8.96
C GLY A 316 -15.84 13.41 -10.10
N ASP A 317 -15.74 13.93 -11.33
CA ASP A 317 -16.37 13.36 -12.55
C ASP A 317 -15.63 12.15 -13.16
#